data_AF-A0A1V2KDX9-F1
#
_entry.id   AF-A0A1V2KDX9-F1
#
_cell.length_a   1.000
_cell.length_b   1.000
_cell.length_c   1.000
_cell.angle_alpha   90.00
_cell.angle_beta   90.00
_cell.angle_gamma   90.00
#
_symmetry.space_group_name_H-M   'P 1'
#
loop_
_entity.id
_entity.type
_entity.pdbx_description
1 polymer ?
#
loop_
_entity_poly.entity_id
_entity_poly.type
_entity_poly.pdbx_seq_one_letter_code
_entity_poly.pdbx_strand_id
1 'polypeptide(L)'
;MKFAIAVFSAAHAPSSRRALLFAQAALAGGHEIVRLFFYQDGVHSASNNIVAPQDEQDIARQWREFVSQHQLDGVVCIAAALRRGMLDQGEATRYQRSAVNLEAPWALSGLGQLHDAAQNADRLICFGGT
;
A
#
# COMPACT_ATOMS: atom_id res chain seq x y z
N MET A 1 -1.07 -1.95 -20.91
CA MET A 1 -2.12 -1.14 -20.27
C MET A 1 -1.55 -0.49 -19.02
N LYS A 2 -2.18 0.59 -18.56
CA LYS A 2 -1.90 1.28 -17.31
C LYS A 2 -2.89 0.86 -16.23
N PHE A 3 -2.40 0.44 -15.07
CA PHE A 3 -3.22 0.02 -13.93
C PHE A 3 -3.08 0.98 -12.76
N ALA A 4 -4.21 1.34 -12.16
CA ALA A 4 -4.27 1.79 -10.78
C ALA A 4 -4.76 0.61 -9.94
N ILE A 5 -4.10 0.31 -8.82
CA ILE A 5 -4.47 -0.81 -7.96
C ILE A 5 -4.76 -0.28 -6.58
N ALA A 6 -5.98 -0.52 -6.09
CA ALA A 6 -6.40 -0.13 -4.75
C ALA A 6 -6.50 -1.35 -3.83
N VAL A 7 -5.83 -1.30 -2.69
CA VAL A 7 -5.79 -2.37 -1.69
C VAL A 7 -6.50 -1.90 -0.42
N PHE A 8 -7.57 -2.61 -0.05
CA PHE A 8 -8.47 -2.24 1.05
C PHE A 8 -8.28 -3.07 2.31
N SER A 9 -7.64 -4.25 2.20
CA SER A 9 -7.47 -5.20 3.31
C SER A 9 -6.01 -5.28 3.77
N ALA A 10 -5.80 -5.55 5.06
CA ALA A 10 -4.47 -5.65 5.68
C ALA A 10 -3.61 -6.78 5.09
N ALA A 11 -2.30 -6.75 5.35
CA ALA A 11 -1.32 -7.67 4.78
C ALA A 11 -1.64 -9.17 4.98
N HIS A 12 -2.18 -9.55 6.13
CA HIS A 12 -2.53 -10.95 6.43
C HIS A 12 -3.77 -11.44 5.66
N ALA A 13 -4.56 -10.53 5.08
CA ALA A 13 -5.77 -10.92 4.36
C ALA A 13 -5.42 -11.54 2.99
N PRO A 14 -6.12 -12.62 2.57
CA PRO A 14 -5.91 -13.23 1.26
C PRO A 14 -6.07 -12.26 0.09
N SER A 15 -6.94 -11.25 0.22
CA SER A 15 -7.14 -10.19 -0.77
C SER A 15 -5.90 -9.33 -0.98
N SER A 16 -5.13 -9.01 0.08
CA SER A 16 -3.86 -8.28 -0.05
C SER A 16 -2.81 -9.10 -0.79
N ARG A 17 -2.72 -10.40 -0.48
CA ARG A 17 -1.83 -11.32 -1.21
C ARG A 17 -2.22 -11.44 -2.69
N ARG A 18 -3.50 -11.56 -3.01
CA ARG A 18 -3.98 -11.58 -4.41
C ARG A 18 -3.64 -10.29 -5.15
N ALA A 19 -3.76 -9.14 -4.48
CA ALA A 19 -3.39 -7.86 -5.05
C ALA A 19 -1.89 -7.79 -5.39
N LEU A 20 -1.03 -8.29 -4.50
CA LEU A 20 0.42 -8.36 -4.74
C LEU A 20 0.75 -9.24 -5.95
N LEU A 21 0.18 -10.45 -6.01
CA LEU A 21 0.38 -11.36 -7.12
C LEU A 21 -0.12 -10.78 -8.45
N PHE A 22 -1.25 -10.08 -8.43
CA PHE A 22 -1.76 -9.37 -9.60
C PHE A 22 -0.81 -8.26 -10.05
N ALA A 23 -0.29 -7.45 -9.11
CA ALA A 23 0.64 -6.37 -9.43
C ALA A 23 1.94 -6.91 -10.04
N GLN A 24 2.50 -7.98 -9.47
CA GLN A 24 3.68 -8.67 -10.01
C GLN A 24 3.42 -9.21 -11.41
N ALA A 25 2.29 -9.90 -11.62
CA ALA A 25 1.91 -10.43 -12.93
C ALA A 25 1.67 -9.33 -13.96
N ALA A 26 1.08 -8.19 -13.56
CA ALA A 26 0.86 -7.05 -14.43
C ALA A 26 2.19 -6.48 -14.96
N LEU A 27 3.18 -6.27 -14.08
CA LEU A 27 4.51 -5.82 -14.51
C LEU A 27 5.21 -6.87 -15.39
N ALA A 28 5.15 -8.15 -15.01
CA ALA A 28 5.72 -9.23 -15.80
C ALA A 28 5.09 -9.35 -17.20
N GLY A 29 3.81 -8.99 -17.34
CA GLY A 29 3.09 -8.90 -18.62
C GLY A 29 3.40 -7.65 -19.44
N GLY A 30 4.36 -6.81 -19.03
CA GLY A 30 4.72 -5.57 -19.72
C GLY A 30 3.69 -4.46 -19.56
N HIS A 31 2.89 -4.50 -18.49
CA HIS A 31 1.96 -3.43 -18.15
C HIS A 31 2.61 -2.42 -17.20
N GLU A 32 2.02 -1.23 -17.13
CA GLU A 32 2.46 -0.15 -16.25
C GLU A 32 1.54 -0.09 -15.03
N ILE A 33 2.10 0.13 -13.85
CA ILE A 33 1.33 0.45 -12.65
C ILE A 33 1.52 1.93 -12.36
N VAL A 34 0.44 2.70 -12.53
CA VAL A 34 0.43 4.15 -12.28
C VAL A 34 0.56 4.43 -10.79
N ARG A 35 -0.18 3.68 -9.96
CA ARG A 35 -0.18 3.83 -8.50
C ARG A 35 -0.70 2.58 -7.82
N LEU A 36 -0.07 2.25 -6.70
CA LEU A 36 -0.58 1.35 -5.68
C LEU A 36 -1.16 2.20 -4.55
N PHE A 37 -2.46 2.12 -4.31
CA PHE A 37 -3.14 2.94 -3.31
C PHE A 37 -3.69 2.08 -2.16
N PHE A 38 -3.15 2.26 -0.97
CA PHE A 38 -3.55 1.53 0.24
C PHE A 38 -4.57 2.37 1.03
N TYR A 39 -5.76 1.80 1.22
CA TYR A 39 -6.89 2.45 1.88
C TYR A 39 -7.59 1.54 2.87
N GLN A 40 -8.44 2.10 3.73
CA GLN A 40 -9.10 1.36 4.82
C GLN A 40 -8.09 0.55 5.64
N ASP A 41 -8.26 -0.76 5.80
CA ASP A 41 -7.33 -1.62 6.55
C ASP A 41 -6.08 -1.97 5.75
N GLY A 42 -6.10 -1.72 4.43
CA GLY A 42 -4.94 -1.86 3.56
C GLY A 42 -3.74 -1.04 3.99
N VAL A 43 -3.96 0.08 4.70
CA VAL A 43 -2.86 0.91 5.24
C VAL A 43 -1.93 0.13 6.17
N HIS A 44 -2.42 -0.92 6.84
CA HIS A 44 -1.58 -1.75 7.70
C HIS A 44 -0.49 -2.49 6.92
N SER A 45 -0.69 -2.75 5.62
CA SER A 45 0.32 -3.37 4.76
C SER A 45 1.59 -2.54 4.62
N ALA A 46 1.52 -1.24 4.90
CA ALA A 46 2.65 -0.33 4.86
C ALA A 46 3.44 -0.23 6.18
N SER A 47 3.05 -0.99 7.21
CA SER A 47 3.70 -0.93 8.53
C SER A 47 5.06 -1.60 8.52
N ASN A 48 6.08 -0.91 9.06
CA ASN A 48 7.40 -1.50 9.30
C ASN A 48 7.48 -2.35 10.57
N ASN A 49 6.41 -2.37 11.38
CA ASN A 49 6.37 -3.07 12.67
C ASN A 49 5.71 -4.45 12.60
N ILE A 50 5.25 -4.88 11.42
CA ILE A 50 4.66 -6.22 11.27
C ILE A 50 5.75 -7.26 11.46
N VAL A 51 5.47 -8.22 12.34
CA VAL A 51 6.30 -9.42 12.55
C VAL A 51 5.45 -10.62 12.14
N ALA A 52 5.81 -11.24 11.02
CA ALA A 52 5.19 -12.49 10.59
C ALA A 52 5.83 -13.68 11.33
N PRO A 53 5.05 -14.72 11.68
CA PRO A 53 5.59 -16.02 12.08
C PRO A 53 6.57 -16.59 11.05
N GLN A 54 7.53 -17.41 11.51
CA GLN A 54 8.57 -17.97 10.62
C GLN A 54 8.02 -18.91 9.54
N ASP A 55 6.87 -19.53 9.81
CA ASP A 55 6.16 -20.45 8.92
C ASP A 55 5.13 -19.75 8.02
N GLU A 56 5.00 -18.41 8.12
CA GLU A 56 4.07 -17.62 7.34
C GLU A 56 4.76 -16.67 6.35
N GLN A 57 4.02 -16.26 5.33
CA GLN A 57 4.51 -15.26 4.37
C GLN A 57 4.37 -13.85 4.95
N ASP A 58 5.49 -13.12 5.03
CA ASP A 58 5.48 -11.69 5.36
C ASP A 58 5.04 -10.85 4.15
N ILE A 59 3.72 -10.74 3.95
CA ILE A 59 3.14 -9.99 2.82
C ILE A 59 3.44 -8.48 2.92
N ALA A 60 3.55 -7.93 4.14
CA ALA A 60 3.88 -6.51 4.32
C ALA A 60 5.32 -6.21 3.86
N ARG A 61 6.26 -7.08 4.21
CA ARG A 61 7.63 -7.01 3.70
C ARG A 61 7.68 -7.19 2.18
N GLN A 62 6.96 -8.17 1.63
CA GLN A 62 6.94 -8.39 0.18
C GLN A 62 6.38 -7.19 -0.59
N TRP A 63 5.34 -6.52 -0.06
CA TRP A 63 4.83 -5.26 -0.62
C TRP A 63 5.91 -4.17 -0.66
N ARG A 64 6.59 -3.95 0.47
CA ARG A 64 7.66 -2.95 0.58
C ARG A 64 8.83 -3.25 -0.36
N GLU A 65 9.26 -4.50 -0.44
CA GLU A 65 10.30 -4.95 -1.37
C GLU A 65 9.87 -4.73 -2.82
N PHE A 66 8.64 -5.14 -3.18
CA PHE A 66 8.10 -4.97 -4.53
C PHE A 66 8.03 -3.49 -4.96
N VAL A 67 7.50 -2.62 -4.09
CA VAL A 67 7.44 -1.17 -4.34
C VAL A 67 8.83 -0.58 -4.52
N SER A 68 9.78 -0.96 -3.65
CA SER A 68 11.14 -0.42 -3.69
C SER A 68 11.92 -0.89 -4.92
N GLN A 69 11.87 -2.19 -5.24
CA GLN A 69 12.59 -2.82 -6.35
C GLN A 69 12.15 -2.27 -7.70
N HIS A 70 10.85 -2.06 -7.87
CA HIS A 70 10.28 -1.55 -9.11
C HIS A 70 10.06 -0.04 -9.11
N GLN A 71 10.48 0.67 -8.06
CA GLN A 71 10.33 2.13 -7.89
C GLN A 71 8.89 2.60 -8.14
N LEU A 72 7.93 1.84 -7.63
CA LEU A 72 6.50 2.10 -7.86
C LEU A 72 6.00 3.23 -6.96
N ASP A 73 5.01 3.97 -7.46
CA ASP A 73 4.30 4.95 -6.64
C ASP A 73 3.35 4.24 -5.65
N GLY A 74 3.85 4.00 -4.44
CA GLY A 74 3.13 3.39 -3.33
C GLY A 74 2.57 4.45 -2.37
N VAL A 75 1.27 4.72 -2.47
CA VAL A 75 0.58 5.74 -1.67
C VAL A 75 -0.29 5.10 -0.59
N VAL A 76 -0.16 5.57 0.63
CA VAL A 76 -1.01 5.24 1.76
C VAL A 76 -1.93 6.42 2.06
N CYS A 77 -3.23 6.15 2.17
CA CYS A 77 -4.20 7.19 2.48
C CYS A 77 -3.97 7.77 3.89
N ILE A 78 -3.56 9.03 3.98
CA ILE A 78 -3.23 9.72 5.23
C ILE A 78 -4.38 9.70 6.23
N ALA A 79 -5.61 9.97 5.79
CA ALA A 79 -6.77 9.98 6.68
C ALA A 79 -7.08 8.58 7.26
N ALA A 80 -6.86 7.52 6.47
CA ALA A 80 -7.06 6.14 6.95
C ALA A 80 -5.89 5.67 7.84
N ALA A 81 -4.66 6.08 7.49
CA ALA A 81 -3.44 5.79 8.21
C ALA A 81 -3.49 6.37 9.64
N LEU A 82 -3.74 7.67 9.77
CA LEU A 82 -3.79 8.36 11.07
C LEU A 82 -4.85 7.74 12.01
N ARG A 83 -6.05 7.43 11.50
CA ARG A 83 -7.11 6.77 12.29
C ARG A 83 -6.73 5.38 12.79
N ARG A 84 -5.73 4.75 12.18
CA ARG A 84 -5.24 3.40 12.50
C ARG A 84 -3.86 3.40 13.17
N GLY A 85 -3.37 4.58 13.58
CA GLY A 85 -2.06 4.71 14.21
C GLY A 85 -0.90 4.41 13.28
N MET A 86 -1.07 4.64 11.98
CA MET A 86 0.01 4.59 10.99
C MET A 86 0.55 6.00 10.79
N LEU A 87 1.79 6.26 11.21
CA LEU A 87 2.41 7.57 11.19
C LEU A 87 3.82 7.50 10.59
N ASP A 88 4.14 8.47 9.74
CA ASP A 88 5.52 8.81 9.43
C ASP A 88 6.09 9.78 10.47
N GLN A 89 7.36 10.17 10.30
CA GLN A 89 8.03 11.09 11.20
C GLN A 89 7.36 12.46 11.29
N GLY A 90 6.83 12.96 10.16
CA GLY A 90 6.17 14.27 10.10
C GLY A 90 4.88 14.28 10.91
N GLU A 91 4.03 13.27 10.70
CA GLU A 91 2.75 13.16 11.38
C GLU A 91 2.92 12.75 12.86
N ALA A 92 3.92 11.93 13.20
CA ALA A 92 4.27 11.65 14.59
C ALA A 92 4.64 12.94 15.34
N THR A 93 5.43 13.81 14.72
CA THR A 93 5.78 15.13 15.28
C THR A 93 4.54 16.02 15.42
N ARG A 94 3.74 16.13 14.36
CA ARG A 94 2.53 16.97 14.31
C ARG A 94 1.51 16.60 15.38
N TYR A 95 1.29 15.31 15.61
CA TYR A 95 0.31 14.79 16.55
C TYR A 95 0.90 14.42 17.92
N GLN A 96 2.17 14.77 18.18
CA GLN A 96 2.86 14.50 19.45
C GLN A 96 2.76 13.02 19.83
N ARG A 97 3.22 12.16 18.92
CA ARG A 97 3.34 10.71 19.10
C ARG A 97 4.80 10.31 19.00
N SER A 98 5.18 9.31 19.79
CA SER A 98 6.54 8.78 19.79
C SER A 98 6.77 7.70 18.72
N ALA A 99 5.72 6.97 18.35
CA ALA A 99 5.82 5.86 17.41
C ALA A 99 5.77 6.35 15.96
N VAL A 100 6.77 5.94 15.17
CA VAL A 100 6.81 6.00 13.71
C VAL A 100 6.79 4.56 13.21
N ASN A 101 5.90 4.26 12.27
CA ASN A 101 5.73 2.90 11.75
C ASN A 101 5.41 2.87 10.25
N LEU A 102 5.41 4.03 9.60
CA LEU A 102 5.30 4.17 8.15
C LEU A 102 6.51 4.96 7.68
N GLU A 103 7.39 4.31 6.93
CA GLU A 103 8.59 4.94 6.39
C GLU A 103 8.70 4.65 4.89
N ALA A 104 9.80 5.05 4.27
CA ALA A 104 10.09 4.70 2.88
C ALA A 104 9.90 3.18 2.64
N PRO A 105 9.31 2.78 1.50
CA PRO A 105 9.09 3.57 0.28
C PRO A 105 7.71 4.26 0.21
N TRP A 106 6.95 4.30 1.29
CA TRP A 106 5.56 4.76 1.25
C TRP A 106 5.43 6.28 1.23
N ALA A 107 4.53 6.78 0.40
CA ALA A 107 4.07 8.17 0.45
C ALA A 107 2.73 8.27 1.21
N LEU A 108 2.63 9.21 2.17
CA LEU A 108 1.37 9.53 2.83
C LEU A 108 0.65 10.66 2.09
N SER A 109 -0.57 10.39 1.59
CA SER A 109 -1.32 11.41 0.85
C SER A 109 -2.84 11.20 0.90
N GLY A 110 -3.59 12.17 0.38
CA GLY A 110 -5.05 12.21 0.42
C GLY A 110 -5.73 11.28 -0.60
N LEU A 111 -7.04 11.09 -0.42
CA LEU A 111 -7.88 10.29 -1.33
C LEU A 111 -7.88 10.82 -2.78
N GLY A 112 -7.56 12.10 -2.99
CA GLY A 112 -7.37 12.67 -4.32
C GLY A 112 -6.33 11.94 -5.17
N GLN A 113 -5.32 11.30 -4.57
CA GLN A 113 -4.35 10.47 -5.30
C GLN A 113 -4.96 9.21 -5.88
N LEU A 114 -5.99 8.63 -5.26
CA LEU A 114 -6.72 7.51 -5.87
C LEU A 114 -7.52 7.97 -7.07
N HIS A 115 -8.18 9.13 -6.96
CA HIS A 115 -8.93 9.73 -8.06
C HIS A 115 -8.02 10.05 -9.24
N ASP A 116 -6.88 10.71 -8.99
CA ASP A 116 -5.87 11.02 -9.99
C ASP A 116 -5.31 9.76 -10.68
N ALA A 117 -4.98 8.72 -9.91
CA ALA A 117 -4.52 7.46 -10.50
C ALA A 117 -5.59 6.79 -11.38
N ALA A 118 -6.86 6.86 -10.98
CA ALA A 118 -7.97 6.31 -11.76
C ALA A 118 -8.20 7.08 -13.08
N GLN A 119 -7.87 8.38 -13.15
CA GLN A 119 -7.92 9.15 -14.39
C GLN A 119 -6.75 8.83 -15.33
N ASN A 120 -5.58 8.53 -14.78
CA ASN A 120 -4.35 8.27 -15.53
C ASN A 120 -4.15 6.80 -15.93
N ALA A 121 -5.00 5.88 -15.42
CA ALA A 121 -4.95 4.46 -15.71
C ALA A 121 -6.03 4.02 -16.70
N ASP A 122 -5.73 3.00 -17.50
CA ASP A 122 -6.73 2.34 -18.33
C ASP A 122 -7.74 1.57 -17.47
N ARG A 123 -7.29 1.02 -16.34
CA ARG A 123 -8.10 0.20 -15.44
C ARG A 123 -7.76 0.49 -13.97
N LEU A 124 -8.79 0.66 -13.16
CA LEU A 124 -8.72 0.62 -11.71
C LEU A 124 -9.13 -0.77 -11.21
N ILE A 125 -8.23 -1.46 -10.51
CA ILE A 125 -8.50 -2.78 -9.93
C ILE A 125 -8.52 -2.66 -8.41
N CYS A 126 -9.61 -3.09 -7.79
CA CYS A 126 -9.84 -2.98 -6.35
C CYS A 126 -9.79 -4.36 -5.70
N PHE A 127 -8.96 -4.49 -4.67
CA PHE A 127 -8.86 -5.71 -3.85
C PHE A 127 -9.29 -5.43 -2.42
N GLY A 128 -10.39 -6.05 -2.00
CA GLY A 128 -10.91 -5.96 -0.65
C GLY A 128 -11.68 -7.22 -0.26
N GLY A 129 -12.41 -7.14 0.86
CA GLY A 129 -13.18 -8.26 1.41
C GLY A 129 -12.36 -9.13 2.37
N THR A 130 -13.11 -9.89 3.16
CA THR A 130 -12.64 -10.93 4.11
C THR A 130 -12.40 -12.24 3.38
#